data_AF-A0A8C5ZTZ6-F1
#
_entry.id   AF-A0A8C5ZTZ6-F1
#
_cell.length_a   1.000
_cell.length_b   1.000
_cell.length_c   1.000
_cell.angle_alpha   90.00
_cell.angle_beta   90.00
_cell.angle_gamma   90.00
#
_symmetry.space_group_name_H-M   'P 1'
#
loop_
_entity.id
_entity.type
_entity.pdbx_description
1 polymer ?
#
loop_
_entity_poly.entity_id
_entity_poly.type
_entity_poly.pdbx_seq_one_letter_code
_entity_poly.pdbx_strand_id
1 'polypeptide(L)'
;MTRILEATNSLFLPLPPGFHTLHTILGVHCLPLHNLLDYIDNGVLLLTETAVTRLIKDLDNSEKNEKLKFSILVRLPPLIGQKICRVWDHPMSSNIISRTHVTQLLQNYKKQSRNSMMDKSSFSVEFLPLNYFIEILTDLESSSQALCDFEGHDNVDAQFIQEAALKHTTMLLDL
;
A
#
# COMPACT_ATOMS: atom_id res chain seq x y z
N MET A 1 21.11 23.16 -0.99
CA MET A 1 20.63 21.92 -0.35
C MET A 1 21.64 20.77 -0.41
N THR A 2 22.56 20.71 -1.39
CA THR A 2 23.51 19.58 -1.55
C THR A 2 24.90 19.80 -0.94
N ARG A 3 25.29 21.05 -0.66
CA ARG A 3 26.65 21.40 -0.19
C ARG A 3 27.12 20.62 1.04
N ILE A 4 26.23 20.30 1.97
CA ILE A 4 26.57 19.52 3.18
C ILE A 4 26.87 18.06 2.83
N LEU A 5 26.06 17.47 1.94
CA LEU A 5 26.27 16.11 1.44
C LEU A 5 27.57 16.04 0.62
N GLU A 6 27.79 17.01 -0.26
CA GLU A 6 29.03 17.12 -1.07
C GLU A 6 30.28 17.28 -0.20
N ALA A 7 30.23 18.15 0.82
CA ALA A 7 31.34 18.33 1.76
C ALA A 7 31.60 17.07 2.59
N THR A 8 30.56 16.34 2.98
CA THR A 8 30.72 15.09 3.73
C THR A 8 31.35 14.00 2.87
N ASN A 9 30.90 13.89 1.62
CA ASN A 9 31.44 12.95 0.65
C ASN A 9 32.91 13.26 0.29
N SER A 10 33.26 14.55 0.14
CA SER A 10 34.65 14.94 -0.16
C SER A 10 35.61 14.73 1.01
N LEU A 11 35.12 14.85 2.24
CA LEU A 11 35.89 14.64 3.46
C LEU A 11 35.88 13.20 3.97
N PHE A 12 35.19 12.28 3.28
CA PHE A 12 35.00 10.87 3.69
C PHE A 12 34.50 10.70 5.14
N LEU A 13 33.72 11.67 5.62
CA LEU A 13 33.18 11.63 6.98
C LEU A 13 31.92 10.76 7.03
N PRO A 14 31.71 9.96 8.10
CA PRO A 14 30.47 9.24 8.27
C PRO A 14 29.32 10.21 8.54
N LEU A 15 28.20 10.02 7.85
CA LEU A 15 26.99 10.79 8.09
C LEU A 15 26.34 10.38 9.42
N PRO A 16 25.82 11.33 10.21
CA PRO A 16 25.14 11.01 11.45
C PRO A 16 23.86 10.19 11.17
N PRO A 17 23.44 9.32 12.11
CA PRO A 17 22.23 8.54 11.96
C PRO A 17 21.02 9.47 11.78
N GLY A 18 20.19 9.20 10.77
CA GLY A 18 19.01 9.99 10.45
C GLY A 18 19.25 11.20 9.54
N PHE A 19 20.49 11.48 9.13
CA PHE A 19 20.79 12.56 8.18
C PHE A 19 19.95 12.46 6.90
N HIS A 20 19.92 11.30 6.26
CA HIS A 20 19.17 11.09 5.02
C HIS A 20 17.67 11.32 5.22
N THR A 21 17.13 10.95 6.38
CA THR A 21 15.73 11.20 6.70
C THR A 21 15.43 12.69 6.81
N LEU A 22 16.25 13.43 7.55
CA LEU A 22 16.10 14.87 7.68
C LEU A 22 16.31 15.59 6.34
N HIS A 23 17.32 15.18 5.57
CA HIS A 23 17.65 15.77 4.28
C HIS A 23 16.51 15.61 3.27
N THR A 24 15.87 14.44 3.24
CA THR A 24 14.69 14.17 2.39
C THR A 24 13.48 14.97 2.84
N ILE A 25 13.18 15.03 4.14
CA ILE A 25 12.05 15.82 4.67
C ILE A 25 12.24 17.31 4.35
N LEU A 26 13.44 17.85 4.58
CA LEU A 26 13.75 19.23 4.24
C LEU A 26 13.65 19.48 2.73
N GLY A 27 14.08 18.51 1.91
CA GLY A 27 13.92 18.55 0.47
C GLY A 27 12.46 18.72 0.05
N VAL A 28 11.57 17.95 0.66
CA VAL A 28 10.12 17.97 0.38
C VAL A 28 9.49 19.33 0.72
N HIS A 29 9.90 19.96 1.82
CA HIS A 29 9.35 21.26 2.21
C HIS A 29 9.97 22.43 1.46
N CYS A 30 11.20 22.31 0.96
CA CYS A 30 11.94 23.43 0.38
C CYS A 30 12.05 23.40 -1.16
N LEU A 31 11.69 22.30 -1.81
CA LEU A 31 11.85 22.14 -3.26
C LEU A 31 10.50 22.00 -3.97
N PRO A 32 10.36 22.53 -5.20
CA PRO A 32 9.21 22.21 -6.03
C PRO A 32 9.27 20.75 -6.48
N LEU A 33 8.10 20.17 -6.78
CA LEU A 33 7.92 18.74 -7.10
C LEU A 33 8.91 18.23 -8.15
N HIS A 34 9.07 18.92 -9.29
CA HIS A 34 9.95 18.47 -10.38
C HIS A 34 11.40 18.32 -9.91
N ASN A 35 11.96 19.36 -9.27
CA ASN A 35 13.32 19.33 -8.75
C ASN A 35 13.48 18.25 -7.69
N LEU A 36 12.49 18.08 -6.81
CA LEU A 36 12.53 17.07 -5.78
C LEU A 36 12.65 15.67 -6.39
N LEU A 37 11.85 15.36 -7.41
CA LEU A 37 11.89 14.08 -8.10
C LEU A 37 13.23 13.87 -8.81
N ASP A 38 13.77 14.89 -9.47
CA ASP A 38 15.10 14.81 -10.10
C ASP A 38 16.19 14.52 -9.07
N TYR A 39 16.15 15.13 -7.89
CA TYR A 39 17.13 14.84 -6.83
C TYR A 39 16.98 13.43 -6.24
N ILE A 40 15.76 12.89 -6.21
CA ILE A 40 15.51 11.50 -5.80
C ILE A 40 16.05 10.54 -6.87
N ASP A 41 15.72 10.78 -8.14
CA ASP A 41 16.09 9.91 -9.25
C ASP A 41 17.61 9.86 -9.46
N ASN A 42 18.31 10.97 -9.20
CA ASN A 42 19.78 11.05 -9.22
C ASN A 42 20.45 10.55 -7.92
N GLY A 43 19.69 10.09 -6.93
CA GLY A 43 20.22 9.53 -5.68
C GLY A 43 20.81 10.57 -4.70
N VAL A 44 20.55 11.86 -4.91
CA VAL A 44 20.97 12.93 -3.99
C VAL A 44 20.09 12.93 -2.74
N LEU A 45 18.80 12.66 -2.91
CA LEU A 45 17.85 12.48 -1.81
C LEU A 45 17.50 11.00 -1.68
N LEU A 46 17.99 10.38 -0.61
CA LEU A 46 17.79 8.96 -0.38
C LEU A 46 16.42 8.71 0.29
N LEU A 47 15.57 7.95 -0.40
CA LEU A 47 14.29 7.51 0.13
C LEU A 47 14.49 6.31 1.07
N THR A 48 14.60 6.59 2.37
CA THR A 48 14.60 5.55 3.42
C THR A 48 13.17 5.19 3.84
N GLU A 49 12.94 3.96 4.28
CA GLU A 49 11.65 3.50 4.80
C GLU A 49 11.11 4.44 5.90
N THR A 50 11.99 4.88 6.81
CA THR A 50 11.66 5.80 7.91
C THR A 50 11.35 7.21 7.45
N ALA A 51 12.01 7.70 6.38
CA ALA A 51 11.70 9.00 5.82
C ALA A 51 10.34 9.02 5.15
N VAL A 52 10.04 7.99 4.34
CA VAL A 52 8.77 7.94 3.61
C VAL A 52 7.61 7.69 4.55
N THR A 53 7.73 6.79 5.53
CA THR A 53 6.68 6.57 6.54
C THR A 53 6.36 7.83 7.33
N ARG A 54 7.36 8.64 7.70
CA ARG A 54 7.12 9.96 8.32
C ARG A 54 6.45 10.92 7.35
N LEU A 55 6.97 11.04 6.13
CA LEU A 55 6.41 11.91 5.10
C LEU A 55 4.93 11.61 4.82
N ILE A 56 4.56 10.34 4.70
CA ILE A 56 3.16 9.94 4.50
C ILE A 56 2.26 10.39 5.65
N LYS A 57 2.74 10.34 6.90
CA LYS A 57 2.01 10.77 8.10
C LYS A 57 1.94 12.29 8.24
N ASP A 58 3.03 12.98 7.90
CA ASP A 58 3.17 14.43 8.10
C ASP A 58 2.44 15.24 7.02
N LEU A 59 2.35 14.71 5.79
CA LEU A 59 1.63 15.37 4.70
C LEU A 59 0.13 15.03 4.73
N ASP A 60 -0.70 16.03 4.54
CA ASP A 60 -2.14 15.89 4.31
C ASP A 60 -2.45 15.26 2.93
N ASN A 61 -3.70 14.85 2.75
CA ASN A 61 -4.21 14.25 1.51
C ASN A 61 -4.78 15.32 0.54
N SER A 62 -4.18 16.51 0.48
CA SER A 62 -4.48 17.48 -0.58
C SER A 62 -4.01 16.94 -1.94
N GLU A 63 -4.70 17.27 -3.03
CA GLU A 63 -4.37 16.81 -4.40
C GLU A 63 -2.88 16.99 -4.76
N LYS A 64 -2.26 18.10 -4.33
CA LYS A 64 -0.83 18.36 -4.58
C LYS A 64 0.06 17.37 -3.83
N ASN A 65 -0.28 17.07 -2.59
CA ASN A 65 0.49 16.18 -1.72
C ASN A 65 0.23 14.71 -2.06
N GLU A 66 -0.98 14.33 -2.47
CA GLU A 66 -1.26 13.01 -3.03
C GLU A 66 -0.42 12.76 -4.28
N LYS A 67 -0.37 13.70 -5.24
CA LYS A 67 0.50 13.59 -6.42
C LYS A 67 1.96 13.37 -6.04
N LEU A 68 2.45 14.04 -5.00
CA LEU A 68 3.80 13.83 -4.47
C LEU A 68 3.96 12.43 -3.86
N LYS A 69 3.05 12.02 -2.97
CA LYS A 69 3.06 10.70 -2.31
C LYS A 69 3.08 9.58 -3.34
N PHE A 70 2.23 9.65 -4.38
CA PHE A 70 2.24 8.70 -5.50
C PHE A 70 3.56 8.72 -6.27
N SER A 71 4.09 9.91 -6.58
CA SER A 71 5.34 10.04 -7.32
C SER A 71 6.52 9.41 -6.57
N ILE A 72 6.52 9.50 -5.24
CA ILE A 72 7.50 8.85 -4.37
C ILE A 72 7.27 7.33 -4.33
N LEU A 73 6.02 6.88 -4.13
CA LEU A 73 5.67 5.46 -4.04
C LEU A 73 6.08 4.66 -5.27
N VAL A 74 5.88 5.21 -6.48
CA VAL A 74 6.26 4.54 -7.74
C VAL A 74 7.77 4.32 -7.87
N ARG A 75 8.57 5.13 -7.19
CA ARG A 75 10.05 5.05 -7.21
C ARG A 75 10.61 4.10 -6.15
N LEU A 76 9.77 3.60 -5.24
CA LEU A 76 10.22 2.74 -4.15
C LEU A 76 10.28 1.27 -4.54
N PRO A 77 11.20 0.50 -3.94
CA PRO A 77 11.17 -0.95 -4.03
C PRO A 77 9.82 -1.52 -3.56
N PRO A 78 9.28 -2.58 -4.20
CA PRO A 78 7.96 -3.11 -3.92
C PRO A 78 7.72 -3.48 -2.44
N LEU A 79 8.75 -4.03 -1.77
CA LEU A 79 8.69 -4.41 -0.35
C LEU A 79 8.47 -3.20 0.57
N ILE A 80 9.13 -2.08 0.27
CA ILE A 80 9.01 -0.85 1.04
C ILE A 80 7.67 -0.18 0.73
N GLY A 81 7.28 -0.15 -0.55
CA GLY A 81 5.99 0.36 -0.99
C GLY A 81 4.81 -0.32 -0.29
N GLN A 82 4.82 -1.65 -0.16
CA GLN A 82 3.75 -2.39 0.52
C GLN A 82 3.60 -1.98 2.00
N LYS A 83 4.71 -1.83 2.73
CA LYS A 83 4.68 -1.39 4.12
C LYS A 83 4.10 0.03 4.24
N ILE A 84 4.47 0.91 3.31
CA ILE A 84 3.99 2.29 3.32
C ILE A 84 2.50 2.36 2.98
N CYS A 85 2.01 1.54 2.03
CA CYS A 85 0.59 1.45 1.73
C CYS A 85 -0.23 1.10 2.98
N ARG A 86 0.26 0.22 3.86
CA ARG A 86 -0.44 -0.11 5.13
C ARG A 86 -0.55 1.07 6.09
N VAL A 87 0.42 1.98 6.04
CA VAL A 87 0.45 3.19 6.90
C VAL A 87 -0.36 4.32 6.28
N TRP A 88 -0.53 4.33 4.96
CA TRP A 88 -1.23 5.38 4.25
C TRP A 88 -2.72 5.10 4.14
N ASP A 89 -3.51 5.84 4.92
CA ASP A 89 -4.97 5.82 4.88
C ASP A 89 -5.51 6.49 3.60
N HIS A 90 -5.53 5.73 2.51
CA HIS A 90 -5.97 6.18 1.18
C HIS A 90 -6.62 5.02 0.41
N PRO A 91 -7.68 5.25 -0.39
CA PRO A 91 -8.40 4.21 -1.14
C PRO A 91 -7.52 3.29 -1.98
N MET A 92 -6.53 3.88 -2.63
CA MET A 92 -5.59 3.15 -3.47
C MET A 92 -4.75 2.16 -2.66
N SER A 93 -4.36 2.53 -1.44
CA SER A 93 -3.67 1.63 -0.51
C SER A 93 -4.57 0.45 -0.13
N SER A 94 -5.82 0.71 0.27
CA SER A 94 -6.79 -0.32 0.64
C SER A 94 -7.06 -1.30 -0.50
N ASN A 95 -7.12 -0.81 -1.75
CA ASN A 95 -7.28 -1.64 -2.94
C ASN A 95 -6.03 -2.52 -3.20
N ILE A 96 -4.82 -1.98 -3.05
CA ILE A 96 -3.58 -2.77 -3.19
C ILE A 96 -3.49 -3.85 -2.12
N ILE A 97 -3.78 -3.49 -0.86
CA ILE A 97 -3.73 -4.42 0.27
C ILE A 97 -4.74 -5.55 0.08
N SER A 98 -5.99 -5.23 -0.25
CA SER A 98 -7.04 -6.24 -0.46
C SER A 98 -6.74 -7.18 -1.62
N ARG A 99 -6.25 -6.66 -2.76
CA ARG A 99 -5.83 -7.50 -3.90
C ARG A 99 -4.66 -8.41 -3.54
N THR A 100 -3.69 -7.90 -2.78
CA THR A 100 -2.54 -8.69 -2.33
C THR A 100 -2.99 -9.81 -1.41
N HIS A 101 -3.88 -9.50 -0.46
CA HIS A 101 -4.46 -10.47 0.47
C HIS A 101 -5.22 -11.58 -0.27
N VAL A 102 -6.14 -11.22 -1.17
CA VAL A 102 -6.88 -12.19 -1.99
C VAL A 102 -5.93 -13.03 -2.84
N THR A 103 -4.88 -12.44 -3.42
CA THR A 103 -3.88 -13.17 -4.21
C THR A 103 -3.17 -14.22 -3.36
N GLN A 104 -2.80 -13.89 -2.12
CA GLN A 104 -2.16 -14.82 -1.19
C GLN A 104 -3.11 -15.96 -0.78
N LEU A 105 -4.38 -15.65 -0.47
CA LEU A 105 -5.41 -16.65 -0.18
C LEU A 105 -5.60 -17.62 -1.36
N LEU A 106 -5.67 -17.09 -2.59
CA LEU A 106 -5.84 -17.90 -3.79
C LEU A 106 -4.57 -18.69 -4.18
N GLN A 107 -3.37 -18.21 -3.85
CA GLN A 107 -2.13 -18.99 -4.05
C GLN A 107 -2.05 -20.19 -3.10
N ASN A 108 -2.54 -20.02 -1.87
CA ASN A 108 -2.61 -21.10 -0.88
C ASN A 108 -3.79 -22.05 -1.12
N TYR A 109 -4.69 -21.72 -2.05
CA TYR A 109 -5.76 -22.59 -2.51
C TYR A 109 -5.19 -23.83 -3.20
N LYS A 110 -4.93 -24.87 -2.42
CA LYS A 110 -4.75 -26.21 -2.98
C LYS A 110 -6.13 -26.68 -3.43
N LYS A 111 -6.20 -27.12 -4.68
CA LYS A 111 -7.37 -27.73 -5.36
C LYS A 111 -7.77 -29.06 -4.72
N GLN A 112 -7.73 -29.17 -3.39
CA GLN A 112 -8.06 -30.36 -2.66
C GLN A 112 -9.58 -30.48 -2.68
N SER A 113 -10.05 -31.24 -3.68
CA SER A 113 -11.35 -31.90 -3.79
C SER A 113 -12.38 -31.39 -2.77
N ARG A 114 -13.09 -30.33 -3.15
CA ARG A 114 -14.27 -29.84 -2.44
C ARG A 114 -15.45 -30.79 -2.71
N ASN A 115 -15.28 -32.06 -2.39
CA ASN A 115 -16.33 -33.08 -2.50
C ASN A 115 -17.26 -33.08 -1.28
N SER A 116 -17.06 -32.21 -0.28
CA SER A 116 -17.78 -32.25 1.00
C SER A 116 -18.67 -31.03 1.30
N MET A 117 -18.89 -30.13 0.34
CA MET A 117 -19.58 -28.85 0.63
C MET A 117 -20.72 -28.52 -0.35
N MET A 118 -21.34 -29.53 -0.95
CA MET A 118 -22.61 -29.36 -1.68
C MET A 118 -23.83 -29.77 -0.85
N ASP A 119 -23.69 -29.87 0.48
CA ASP A 119 -24.71 -30.44 1.37
C ASP A 119 -25.12 -29.52 2.53
N LYS A 120 -25.01 -28.19 2.37
CA LYS A 120 -25.60 -27.23 3.31
C LYS A 120 -26.57 -26.27 2.64
N SER A 121 -27.83 -26.69 2.68
CA SER A 121 -29.03 -25.92 3.03
C SER A 121 -29.35 -24.63 2.25
N SER A 122 -30.41 -24.73 1.43
CA SER A 122 -31.64 -23.92 1.50
C SER A 122 -31.54 -22.41 1.77
N PHE A 123 -30.63 -21.71 1.10
CA PHE A 123 -30.78 -20.26 0.92
C PHE A 123 -30.98 -19.99 -0.56
N SER A 124 -32.02 -19.21 -0.88
CA SER A 124 -32.21 -18.64 -2.21
C SER A 124 -31.05 -17.70 -2.49
N VAL A 125 -29.94 -18.26 -2.96
CA VAL A 125 -28.81 -17.47 -3.45
C VAL A 125 -29.24 -16.97 -4.81
N GLU A 126 -29.80 -15.77 -4.82
CA GLU A 126 -29.88 -14.97 -6.02
C GLU A 126 -28.44 -14.88 -6.56
N PHE A 127 -28.18 -15.56 -7.68
CA PHE A 127 -26.84 -15.81 -8.21
C PHE A 127 -26.12 -14.50 -8.52
N LEU A 128 -25.44 -13.96 -7.52
CA LEU A 128 -24.47 -12.89 -7.68
C LEU A 128 -23.09 -13.55 -7.56
N PRO A 129 -22.36 -13.72 -8.67
CA PRO A 129 -21.03 -14.33 -8.69
C PRO A 129 -20.07 -13.78 -7.62
N LEU A 130 -20.30 -12.54 -7.19
CA LEU A 130 -19.56 -11.88 -6.12
C LEU A 130 -19.84 -12.47 -4.73
N ASN A 131 -21.09 -12.76 -4.37
CA ASN A 131 -21.41 -13.37 -3.06
C ASN A 131 -20.79 -14.75 -2.92
N TYR A 132 -20.88 -15.56 -3.98
CA TYR A 132 -20.23 -16.88 -4.00
C TYR A 132 -18.70 -16.78 -3.87
N PHE A 133 -18.10 -15.77 -4.50
CA PHE A 133 -16.67 -15.52 -4.36
C PHE A 133 -16.29 -15.08 -2.93
N ILE A 134 -17.10 -14.23 -2.30
CA ILE A 134 -16.91 -13.80 -0.91
C ILE A 134 -16.96 -15.03 0.03
N GLU A 135 -17.95 -15.91 -0.14
CA GLU A 135 -18.05 -17.15 0.66
C GLU A 135 -16.82 -18.06 0.52
N ILE A 136 -16.29 -18.21 -0.70
CA ILE A 136 -15.04 -18.95 -0.92
C ILE A 136 -13.87 -18.31 -0.18
N LEU A 137 -13.73 -16.99 -0.24
CA LEU A 137 -12.64 -16.28 0.44
C LEU A 137 -12.76 -16.41 1.96
N THR A 138 -13.96 -16.30 2.53
CA THR A 138 -14.19 -16.46 3.98
C THR A 138 -13.90 -17.88 4.47
N ASP A 139 -14.26 -18.89 3.68
CA ASP A 139 -13.91 -20.28 3.98
C ASP A 139 -12.39 -20.50 3.96
N LEU A 140 -11.70 -19.88 3.00
CA LEU A 140 -10.25 -20.00 2.89
C LEU A 140 -9.54 -19.29 4.05
N GLU A 141 -9.97 -18.08 4.39
CA GLU A 141 -9.44 -17.31 5.50
C GLU A 141 -9.54 -18.10 6.81
N SER A 142 -10.73 -18.61 7.13
CA SER A 142 -10.96 -19.43 8.33
C SER A 142 -10.14 -20.73 8.36
N SER A 143 -9.91 -21.37 7.20
CA SER A 143 -9.04 -22.55 7.09
C SER A 143 -7.55 -22.24 7.22
N SER A 144 -7.15 -21.01 6.88
CA SER A 144 -5.76 -20.53 6.83
C SER A 144 -5.31 -19.80 8.10
N GLN A 145 -6.22 -19.58 9.06
CA GLN A 145 -5.99 -18.84 10.31
C GLN A 145 -4.86 -19.40 11.20
N ALA A 146 -4.24 -20.52 10.84
CA ALA A 146 -3.04 -21.05 11.49
C ALA A 146 -1.70 -20.47 10.95
N LEU A 147 -1.70 -19.63 9.90
CA LEU A 147 -0.47 -19.19 9.20
C LEU A 147 -0.30 -17.68 9.06
N CYS A 148 -1.28 -16.88 9.50
CA CYS A 148 -1.29 -15.43 9.29
C CYS A 148 -1.29 -14.68 10.63
N ASP A 149 -0.14 -14.66 11.31
CA ASP A 149 0.16 -13.68 12.35
C ASP A 149 0.38 -12.30 11.70
N PHE A 150 -0.70 -11.68 11.21
CA PHE A 150 -0.71 -10.27 10.82
C PHE A 150 -1.00 -9.44 12.07
N GLU A 151 0.03 -9.28 12.90
CA GLU A 151 0.01 -8.38 14.04
C GLU A 151 0.15 -6.93 13.53
N GLY A 152 -0.98 -6.30 13.29
CA GLY A 152 -1.07 -4.88 12.95
C GLY A 152 -2.52 -4.51 12.72
N HIS A 153 -3.05 -3.58 13.51
CA HIS A 153 -4.35 -2.96 13.27
C HIS A 153 -4.39 -2.39 11.84
N ASP A 154 -4.97 -3.13 10.91
CA ASP A 154 -5.28 -2.63 9.57
C ASP A 154 -6.39 -1.59 9.73
N ASN A 155 -6.08 -0.34 9.38
CA ASN A 155 -7.00 0.79 9.43
C ASN A 155 -8.00 0.78 8.26
N VAL A 156 -8.43 -0.42 7.86
CA VAL A 156 -9.21 -0.63 6.63
C VAL A 156 -10.67 -0.77 7.00
N ASP A 157 -11.43 0.30 6.83
CA ASP A 157 -12.88 0.27 6.98
C ASP A 157 -13.51 -0.53 5.83
N ALA A 158 -14.15 -1.65 6.15
CA ALA A 158 -14.82 -2.53 5.20
C ALA A 158 -15.92 -1.80 4.41
N GLN A 159 -16.57 -0.80 5.03
CA GLN A 159 -17.60 0.01 4.39
C GLN A 159 -17.01 0.86 3.25
N PHE A 160 -15.81 1.38 3.45
CA PHE A 160 -15.11 2.19 2.45
C PHE A 160 -14.65 1.35 1.25
N ILE A 161 -14.17 0.12 1.47
CA ILE A 161 -13.81 -0.81 0.38
C ILE A 161 -15.05 -1.12 -0.47
N GLN A 162 -16.19 -1.39 0.16
CA GLN A 162 -17.42 -1.69 -0.55
C GLN A 162 -17.86 -0.51 -1.42
N GLU A 163 -17.80 0.72 -0.91
CA GLU A 163 -18.18 1.92 -1.67
C GLU A 163 -17.21 2.21 -2.83
N ALA A 164 -15.90 2.02 -2.62
CA ALA A 164 -14.90 2.18 -3.67
C ALA A 164 -15.06 1.12 -4.78
N ALA A 165 -15.32 -0.14 -4.41
CA ALA A 165 -15.60 -1.21 -5.36
C ALA A 165 -16.88 -0.93 -6.15
N LEU A 166 -17.95 -0.48 -5.50
CA LEU A 166 -19.20 -0.10 -6.15
C LEU A 166 -18.96 1.01 -7.19
N LYS A 167 -18.33 2.13 -6.78
CA LYS A 167 -18.01 3.27 -7.67
C LYS A 167 -17.16 2.87 -8.88
N HIS A 168 -16.18 1.99 -8.67
CA HIS A 168 -15.34 1.51 -9.77
C HIS A 168 -16.12 0.61 -10.74
N THR A 169 -17.11 -0.14 -10.24
CA THR A 169 -17.95 -1.02 -11.06
C THR A 169 -18.98 -0.22 -11.84
N THR A 170 -19.60 0.80 -11.24
CA THR A 170 -20.54 1.70 -11.93
C THR A 170 -19.85 2.49 -13.03
N MET A 171 -18.64 3.00 -12.79
CA MET A 171 -17.84 3.68 -13.81
C MET A 171 -17.46 2.76 -14.99
N LEU A 172 -17.24 1.46 -14.75
CA LEU A 172 -16.91 0.50 -15.80
C LEU A 172 -18.15 0.09 -16.62
N LEU A 173 -19.34 0.20 -16.03
CA LEU A 173 -20.62 -0.17 -16.62
C LEU A 173 -21.38 1.04 -17.23
N ASP A 174 -20.82 2.25 -17.20
CA ASP A 174 -21.49 3.51 -17.61
C ASP A 174 -22.90 3.69 -16.99
N LEU A 175 -23.04 3.31 -15.72
CA LEU A 175 -24.26 3.43 -14.91
C LEU A 175 -24.25 4.67 -14.00
#